data_AF-A0A485KPT2-F1
#
_entry.id   AF-A0A485KPT2-F1
#
_cell.length_a   1.000
_cell.length_b   1.000
_cell.length_c   1.000
_cell.angle_alpha   90.00
_cell.angle_beta   90.00
_cell.angle_gamma   90.00
#
_symmetry.space_group_name_H-M   'P 1'
#
loop_
_entity.id
_entity.type
_entity.pdbx_description
1 polymer ?
#
loop_
_entity_poly.entity_id
_entity_poly.type
_entity_poly.pdbx_seq_one_letter_code
_entity_poly.pdbx_strand_id
1 'polypeptide(L)'
;MWVADDNVFMVHLAKKYKALTVALEHRFYGKSQPMPDWTVESLRVLAMRQAVDDVTTFQDHLVQSRNLVAAKWINFGGSFPGQLATYTKLFYPD
;
A
#
# COMPACT_ATOMS: atom_id res chain seq x y z
N MET A 1 11.76 -9.62 3.05
CA MET A 1 10.83 -8.52 2.70
C MET A 1 10.33 -7.92 3.99
N TRP A 2 10.30 -6.59 4.14
CA TRP A 2 10.08 -5.91 5.43
C TRP A 2 8.82 -6.36 6.19
N VAL A 3 7.75 -6.72 5.47
CA VAL A 3 6.49 -7.23 6.06
C VAL A 3 6.54 -8.68 6.53
N ALA A 4 7.70 -9.33 6.48
CA ALA A 4 7.92 -10.71 6.95
C ALA A 4 9.12 -10.81 7.92
N ASP A 5 9.68 -9.67 8.35
CA ASP A 5 10.80 -9.61 9.28
C ASP A 5 10.30 -9.43 10.71
N ASP A 6 10.62 -10.38 11.60
CA ASP A 6 10.17 -10.40 12.99
C ASP A 6 10.71 -9.25 13.84
N ASN A 7 11.75 -8.57 13.37
CA ASN A 7 12.31 -7.38 14.03
C ASN A 7 11.47 -6.12 13.76
N VAL A 8 10.48 -6.19 12.87
CA VAL A 8 9.62 -5.06 12.53
C VAL A 8 8.40 -5.04 13.46
N PHE A 9 8.20 -3.91 14.14
CA PHE A 9 7.10 -3.72 15.10
C PHE A 9 5.72 -4.11 14.54
N MET A 10 5.43 -3.75 13.28
CA MET A 10 4.15 -4.09 12.65
C MET A 10 3.98 -5.60 12.39
N VAL A 11 5.07 -6.33 12.14
CA VAL A 11 5.03 -7.79 12.00
C VAL A 11 4.77 -8.44 13.36
N HIS A 12 5.36 -7.92 14.44
CA HIS A 12 5.05 -8.37 15.79
C HIS A 12 3.55 -8.19 16.14
N LEU A 13 2.97 -7.03 15.82
CA LEU A 13 1.53 -6.79 16.00
C LEU A 13 0.69 -7.72 15.12
N ALA A 14 1.07 -7.94 13.87
CA ALA A 14 0.34 -8.82 12.98
C ALA A 14 0.28 -10.26 13.54
N LYS A 15 1.39 -10.78 14.07
CA LYS A 15 1.40 -12.08 14.75
C LYS A 15 0.48 -12.11 15.97
N LYS A 16 0.56 -11.08 16.82
CA LYS A 16 -0.29 -10.95 18.03
C LYS A 16 -1.78 -10.99 17.69
N TYR A 17 -2.19 -10.30 16.63
CA TYR A 17 -3.60 -10.19 16.22
C TYR A 17 -4.00 -11.18 15.12
N LYS A 18 -3.12 -12.11 14.74
CA LYS A 18 -3.33 -13.09 13.66
C LYS A 18 -3.74 -12.43 12.33
N ALA A 19 -3.12 -11.30 12.01
CA ALA A 19 -3.40 -10.52 10.81
C ALA A 19 -2.58 -11.00 9.61
N LEU A 20 -3.15 -10.84 8.42
CA LEU A 20 -2.43 -10.96 7.15
C LEU A 20 -1.59 -9.70 6.93
N THR A 21 -0.32 -9.87 6.57
CA THR A 21 0.57 -8.78 6.17
C THR A 21 0.80 -8.79 4.67
N VAL A 22 0.65 -7.63 4.04
CA VAL A 22 0.92 -7.44 2.61
C VAL A 22 1.79 -6.21 2.40
N ALA A 23 2.64 -6.25 1.39
CA ALA A 23 3.43 -5.12 0.94
C ALA A 23 2.98 -4.74 -0.48
N LEU A 24 2.65 -3.47 -0.67
CA LEU A 24 2.38 -2.88 -1.97
C LEU A 24 3.59 -2.07 -2.41
N GLU A 25 4.14 -2.38 -3.57
CA GLU A 25 5.24 -1.61 -4.16
C GLU A 25 4.67 -0.36 -4.83
N HIS A 26 5.29 0.79 -4.56
CA HIS A 26 4.83 2.08 -5.06
C HIS A 26 5.07 2.20 -6.57
N ARG A 27 4.13 2.82 -7.31
CA ARG A 27 4.29 3.15 -8.73
C ARG A 27 5.63 3.85 -9.01
N PHE A 28 6.28 3.51 -10.11
CA PHE A 28 7.63 3.93 -10.50
C PHE A 28 8.79 3.42 -9.63
N TYR A 29 8.55 2.60 -8.60
CA TYR A 29 9.61 1.98 -7.81
C TYR A 29 9.70 0.47 -8.10
N GLY A 30 10.92 -0.06 -8.10
CA GLY A 30 11.17 -1.47 -8.32
C GLY A 30 10.57 -1.97 -9.64
N LYS A 31 9.73 -2.99 -9.56
CA LYS A 31 9.07 -3.61 -10.71
C LYS A 31 7.76 -2.94 -11.11
N SER A 32 7.23 -2.06 -10.27
CA SER A 32 5.94 -1.39 -10.48
C SER A 32 6.08 -0.21 -11.44
N GLN A 33 6.19 -0.51 -12.74
CA GLN A 33 6.41 0.48 -13.80
C GLN A 33 5.13 0.68 -14.63
N PRO A 34 4.32 1.72 -14.37
CA PRO A 34 3.05 1.94 -15.08
C PRO A 34 3.22 2.51 -16.48
N MET A 35 4.41 3.04 -16.80
CA MET A 35 4.76 3.63 -18.09
C MET A 35 5.97 2.88 -18.67
N PRO A 36 6.10 2.80 -20.01
CA PRO A 36 7.23 2.14 -20.65
C PRO A 36 8.55 2.93 -20.53
N ASP A 37 8.46 4.21 -20.18
CA ASP A 37 9.61 5.12 -20.07
C ASP A 37 9.48 6.08 -18.87
N TRP A 38 10.52 6.92 -18.71
CA TRP A 38 10.68 7.87 -17.60
C TRP A 38 10.75 9.33 -18.09
N THR A 39 10.07 9.63 -19.21
CA THR A 39 9.97 10.99 -19.72
C THR A 39 9.18 11.88 -18.75
N VAL A 40 9.37 13.20 -18.82
CA VAL A 40 8.59 14.17 -18.01
C VAL A 40 7.08 13.96 -18.20
N GLU A 41 6.68 13.66 -19.43
CA GLU A 41 5.28 13.38 -19.78
C GLU A 41 4.76 12.09 -19.13
N SER A 42 5.56 11.03 -19.05
CA SER A 42 5.22 9.81 -18.31
C SER A 42 5.19 10.03 -16.80
N LEU A 43 6.10 10.84 -16.26
CA LEU A 43 6.16 11.16 -14.83
C LEU A 43 4.98 12.00 -14.34
N ARG A 44 4.10 12.50 -15.23
CA ARG A 44 2.86 13.18 -14.83
C ARG A 44 1.95 12.29 -13.95
N VAL A 45 2.07 10.96 -14.07
CA VAL A 45 1.31 10.00 -13.25
C VAL A 45 2.07 9.52 -12.00
N LEU A 46 3.29 10.02 -11.76
CA LEU A 46 4.00 9.89 -10.49
C LEU A 46 3.56 11.01 -9.54
N ALA A 47 2.33 10.91 -9.04
CA ALA A 47 1.74 11.90 -8.16
C ALA A 47 1.02 11.26 -6.97
N MET A 48 0.95 12.01 -5.86
CA MET A 48 0.42 11.53 -4.58
C MET A 48 -1.01 11.00 -4.71
N ARG A 49 -1.87 11.68 -5.47
CA ARG A 49 -3.26 11.26 -5.63
C ARG A 49 -3.34 9.86 -6.22
N GLN A 50 -2.63 9.62 -7.30
CA GLN A 50 -2.67 8.34 -7.99
C GLN A 50 -1.97 7.23 -7.19
N ALA A 51 -0.97 7.57 -6.35
CA ALA A 51 -0.39 6.62 -5.42
C ALA A 51 -1.38 6.22 -4.30
N VAL A 52 -2.21 7.17 -3.82
CA VAL A 52 -3.30 6.85 -2.89
C VAL A 52 -4.34 5.96 -3.57
N ASP A 53 -4.73 6.28 -4.80
CA ASP A 53 -5.72 5.52 -5.57
C ASP A 53 -5.23 4.08 -5.86
N ASP A 54 -3.91 3.86 -6.00
CA ASP A 54 -3.34 2.51 -6.12
C ASP A 54 -3.53 1.69 -4.84
N VAL A 55 -3.36 2.31 -3.67
CA VAL A 55 -3.51 1.62 -2.38
C VAL A 55 -4.94 1.10 -2.23
N THR A 56 -5.94 1.92 -2.55
CA THR A 56 -7.35 1.54 -2.44
C THR A 56 -7.75 0.52 -3.50
N THR A 57 -7.27 0.69 -4.74
CA THR A 57 -7.50 -0.28 -5.81
C THR A 57 -6.91 -1.65 -5.46
N PHE A 58 -5.71 -1.67 -4.88
CA PHE A 58 -5.08 -2.89 -4.39
C PHE A 58 -5.85 -3.51 -3.22
N GLN A 59 -6.32 -2.71 -2.26
CA GLN A 59 -7.15 -3.18 -1.16
C GLN A 59 -8.42 -3.86 -1.67
N ASP A 60 -9.17 -3.22 -2.58
CA ASP A 60 -10.38 -3.77 -3.18
C ASP A 60 -10.12 -5.09 -3.90
N HIS A 61 -9.05 -5.13 -4.70
CA HIS A 61 -8.64 -6.35 -5.39
C HIS A 61 -8.31 -7.49 -4.41
N LEU A 62 -7.60 -7.20 -3.31
CA LEU A 62 -7.25 -8.22 -2.33
C LEU A 62 -8.48 -8.70 -1.54
N VAL A 63 -9.38 -7.79 -1.16
CA VAL A 63 -10.64 -8.13 -0.49
C VAL A 63 -11.46 -9.10 -1.33
N GLN A 64 -11.61 -8.81 -2.62
CA GLN A 64 -12.36 -9.66 -3.54
C GLN A 64 -11.65 -11.00 -3.79
N SER A 65 -10.35 -10.98 -4.10
CA SER A 65 -9.60 -12.19 -4.46
C SER A 65 -9.37 -13.16 -3.30
N ARG A 66 -9.47 -12.69 -2.05
CA ARG A 66 -9.23 -13.49 -0.83
C ARG A 66 -10.46 -13.63 0.06
N ASN A 67 -11.63 -13.14 -0.37
CA ASN A 67 -12.87 -13.13 0.40
C ASN A 67 -12.70 -12.51 1.81
N LEU A 68 -12.08 -11.33 1.88
CA LEU A 68 -11.75 -10.63 3.13
C LEU A 68 -12.78 -9.54 3.49
N VAL A 69 -14.04 -9.70 3.09
CA VAL A 69 -15.09 -8.67 3.22
C VAL A 69 -15.35 -8.19 4.65
N ALA A 70 -15.06 -9.02 5.65
CA ALA A 70 -15.21 -8.68 7.07
C ALA A 70 -13.89 -8.27 7.75
N ALA A 71 -12.77 -8.26 7.02
CA ALA A 71 -11.47 -7.96 7.58
C ALA A 71 -11.30 -6.45 7.83
N LYS A 72 -10.73 -6.10 8.98
CA LYS A 72 -10.33 -4.73 9.27
C LYS A 72 -8.98 -4.43 8.64
N TRP A 73 -8.85 -3.26 8.02
CA TRP A 73 -7.64 -2.82 7.34
C TRP A 73 -6.88 -1.77 8.15
N ILE A 74 -5.56 -1.94 8.18
CA ILE A 74 -4.62 -0.97 8.73
C ILE A 74 -3.55 -0.73 7.68
N ASN A 75 -3.53 0.47 7.11
CA ASN A 75 -2.43 0.92 6.26
C ASN A 75 -1.33 1.53 7.14
N PHE A 76 -0.07 1.17 6.89
CA PHE A 76 1.06 1.63 7.67
C PHE A 76 2.31 1.86 6.82
N GLY A 77 3.14 2.81 7.25
CA GLY A 77 4.39 3.13 6.59
C GLY A 77 5.21 4.10 7.44
N GLY A 78 6.53 4.11 7.23
CA GLY A 78 7.44 5.09 7.83
C GLY A 78 7.95 6.07 6.77
N SER A 79 8.25 7.32 7.16
CA SER A 79 8.64 8.39 6.23
C SER A 79 7.55 8.69 5.19
N PHE A 80 7.88 8.84 3.92
CA PHE A 80 6.93 9.10 2.82
C PHE A 80 5.76 8.09 2.79
N PRO A 81 5.96 6.76 2.91
CA PRO A 81 4.88 5.79 3.11
C PRO A 81 3.92 6.09 4.28
N GLY A 82 4.39 6.74 5.35
CA GLY A 82 3.54 7.17 6.47
C GLY A 82 2.61 8.34 6.09
N GLN A 83 3.10 9.26 5.26
CA GLN A 83 2.25 10.30 4.66
C GLN A 83 1.21 9.67 3.73
N LEU A 84 1.63 8.70 2.90
CA LEU A 84 0.72 7.96 2.03
C LEU A 84 -0.37 7.26 2.85
N ALA A 85 -0.01 6.56 3.93
CA ALA A 85 -0.99 5.93 4.82
C ALA A 85 -1.98 6.93 5.43
N THR A 86 -1.49 8.11 5.83
CA THR A 86 -2.32 9.19 6.36
C THR A 86 -3.29 9.71 5.29
N TYR A 87 -2.80 10.00 4.08
CA TYR A 87 -3.63 10.50 2.98
C TYR A 87 -4.62 9.46 2.47
N THR A 88 -4.26 8.17 2.44
CA THR A 88 -5.22 7.10 2.14
C THR A 88 -6.38 7.15 3.14
N LYS A 89 -6.10 7.18 4.45
CA LYS A 89 -7.18 7.25 5.44
C LYS A 89 -8.00 8.54 5.36
N LEU A 90 -7.36 9.65 4.99
CA LEU A 90 -8.03 10.94 4.84
C LEU A 90 -8.99 10.96 3.64
N PHE A 91 -8.57 10.46 2.48
CA PHE A 91 -9.37 10.50 1.25
C PHE A 91 -10.30 9.29 1.11
N TYR A 92 -9.98 8.18 1.76
CA TYR A 92 -10.71 6.91 1.75
C TYR A 92 -10.82 6.38 3.18
N PRO A 93 -11.77 6.90 3.96
CA PRO A 93 -11.90 6.58 5.37
C PRO A 93 -12.54 5.20 5.65
N ASP A 94 -13.16 4.57 4.66
CA ASP A 94 -13.87 3.28 4.80
C ASP A 94 -13.03 2.10 4.28
#